data_AF-A0A645AQR8-F1
#
_entry.id   AF-A0A645AQR8-F1
#
_cell.length_a   1.000
_cell.length_b   1.000
_cell.length_c   1.000
_cell.angle_alpha   90.00
_cell.angle_beta   90.00
_cell.angle_gamma   90.00
#
_symmetry.space_group_name_H-M   'P 1'
#
loop_
_entity.id
_entity.type
_entity.pdbx_description
1 polymer ?
#
loop_
_entity_poly.entity_id
_entity_poly.type
_entity_poly.pdbx_seq_one_letter_code
_entity_poly.pdbx_strand_id
1 'polypeptide(L)'
;MIKHIISKSEGDKKKDFIYVNSIIHGFAIVHAAACFSLLSAGLSDGLILTVLTIIMIVLLINYFNGTTDVFLSLSVLSCLAGFYLGTAGAKLIGEVIGNNVLTHVIATVLVTEILGWLVFLILRKRMSIKK
;
A
#
# COMPACT_ATOMS: atom_id res chain seq x y z
N MET A 1 4.49 16.22 -21.62
CA MET A 1 3.58 17.24 -21.05
C MET A 1 2.71 16.62 -19.95
N ILE A 2 3.31 16.01 -18.91
CA ILE A 2 2.61 15.36 -17.77
C ILE A 2 3.37 15.68 -16.48
N LYS A 3 3.78 16.95 -16.32
CA LYS A 3 4.54 17.39 -15.12
C LYS A 3 3.66 18.04 -14.06
N HIS A 4 2.35 18.19 -14.31
CA HIS A 4 1.49 19.12 -13.57
C HIS A 4 0.42 18.49 -12.69
N ILE A 5 0.31 17.15 -12.63
CA ILE A 5 -0.78 16.49 -11.89
C ILE A 5 -0.30 15.94 -10.53
N ILE A 6 1.01 15.75 -10.34
CA ILE A 6 1.55 15.16 -9.11
C ILE A 6 2.18 16.28 -8.28
N SER A 7 1.46 16.72 -7.24
CA SER A 7 2.03 17.52 -6.15
C SER A 7 3.29 16.80 -5.65
N LYS A 8 4.40 17.51 -5.51
CA LYS A 8 5.65 16.96 -4.97
C LYS A 8 5.83 17.42 -3.54
N SER A 9 6.48 16.60 -2.73
CA SER A 9 6.86 16.98 -1.38
C SER A 9 7.79 18.20 -1.40
N GLU A 10 7.34 19.30 -0.78
CA GLU A 10 8.11 20.52 -0.54
C GLU A 10 8.88 20.44 0.80
N GLY A 11 8.81 19.30 1.50
CA GLY A 11 9.34 19.13 2.86
C GLY A 11 8.44 19.70 3.96
N ASP A 12 7.21 20.10 3.63
CA ASP A 12 6.18 20.46 4.60
C ASP A 12 5.60 19.20 5.25
N LYS A 13 5.98 18.99 6.51
CA LYS A 13 5.60 17.81 7.30
C LYS A 13 4.08 17.59 7.37
N LYS A 14 3.26 18.66 7.35
CA LYS A 14 1.81 18.57 7.45
C LYS A 14 1.19 18.18 6.11
N LYS A 15 1.59 18.86 5.02
CA LYS A 15 1.10 18.54 3.68
C LYS A 15 1.47 17.12 3.26
N ASP A 16 2.72 16.71 3.51
CA ASP A 16 3.19 15.35 3.22
C ASP A 16 2.35 14.31 3.95
N PHE A 17 2.04 14.55 5.23
CA PHE A 17 1.25 13.64 6.04
C PHE A 17 -0.19 13.53 5.52
N ILE A 18 -0.84 14.65 5.19
CA ILE A 18 -2.21 14.65 4.67
C ILE A 18 -2.30 13.89 3.34
N TYR A 19 -1.36 14.14 2.42
CA TYR A 19 -1.34 13.48 1.11
C TYR A 19 -1.15 11.97 1.26
N VAL A 20 -0.15 11.56 2.03
CA VAL A 20 0.16 10.15 2.28
C VAL A 20 -1.01 9.44 2.95
N ASN A 21 -1.61 10.04 3.98
CA ASN A 21 -2.77 9.49 4.67
C ASN A 21 -3.95 9.26 3.71
N SER A 22 -4.19 10.21 2.81
CA SER A 22 -5.26 10.13 1.80
C SER A 22 -5.01 8.99 0.82
N ILE A 23 -3.77 8.82 0.36
CA ILE A 23 -3.39 7.71 -0.53
C ILE A 23 -3.53 6.37 0.19
N ILE A 24 -2.98 6.22 1.40
CA ILE A 24 -2.97 4.94 2.12
C ILE A 24 -4.39 4.48 2.42
N HIS A 25 -5.22 5.33 3.04
CA HIS A 25 -6.59 4.93 3.38
C HIS A 25 -7.47 4.77 2.14
N GLY A 26 -7.28 5.62 1.12
CA GLY A 26 -7.97 5.48 -0.16
C GLY A 26 -7.67 4.12 -0.80
N PHE A 27 -6.40 3.73 -0.87
CA PHE A 27 -6.02 2.42 -1.39
C PHE A 27 -6.46 1.29 -0.48
N ALA A 28 -6.47 1.43 0.85
CA ALA A 28 -6.97 0.40 1.76
C ALA A 28 -8.45 0.07 1.49
N ILE A 29 -9.28 1.10 1.28
CA ILE A 29 -10.70 0.94 0.91
C ILE A 29 -10.83 0.26 -0.45
N VAL A 30 -10.06 0.68 -1.46
CA VAL A 30 -10.11 0.09 -2.80
C VAL A 30 -9.65 -1.38 -2.79
N HIS A 31 -8.61 -1.71 -2.01
CA HIS A 31 -8.16 -3.10 -1.85
C HIS A 31 -9.22 -3.95 -1.13
N ALA A 32 -9.86 -3.43 -0.09
CA ALA A 32 -10.95 -4.11 0.60
C ALA A 32 -12.11 -4.41 -0.35
N ALA A 33 -12.52 -3.42 -1.14
CA ALA A 33 -13.61 -3.56 -2.12
C ALA A 33 -13.25 -4.56 -3.23
N ALA A 34 -12.01 -4.51 -3.74
CA ALA A 34 -11.52 -5.44 -4.76
C ALA A 34 -11.46 -6.89 -4.22
N CYS A 35 -10.89 -7.08 -3.03
CA CYS A 35 -10.82 -8.36 -2.33
C CYS A 35 -12.21 -8.94 -2.11
N PHE A 36 -13.13 -8.16 -1.55
CA PHE A 36 -14.51 -8.58 -1.32
C PHE A 36 -15.22 -8.98 -2.62
N SER A 37 -15.09 -8.16 -3.67
CA SER A 37 -15.76 -8.42 -4.95
C SER A 37 -15.22 -9.67 -5.65
N LEU A 38 -13.90 -9.86 -5.64
CA LEU A 38 -13.25 -11.00 -6.28
C LEU A 38 -13.55 -12.30 -5.54
N LEU A 39 -13.42 -12.31 -4.22
CA LEU A 39 -13.74 -13.49 -3.41
C LEU A 39 -15.24 -13.84 -3.48
N SER A 40 -16.12 -12.84 -3.51
CA SER A 40 -17.56 -13.08 -3.70
C SER A 40 -17.89 -13.67 -5.07
N ALA A 41 -17.08 -13.37 -6.09
CA ALA A 41 -17.18 -13.97 -7.43
C ALA A 41 -16.44 -15.32 -7.55
N GLY A 42 -15.80 -15.82 -6.48
CA GLY A 42 -15.02 -17.05 -6.49
C GLY A 42 -13.69 -16.94 -7.25
N LEU A 43 -13.20 -15.72 -7.49
CA LEU A 43 -11.94 -15.44 -8.19
C LEU A 43 -10.80 -15.20 -7.20
N SER A 44 -9.56 -15.46 -7.65
CA SER A 44 -8.38 -15.09 -6.89
C SER A 44 -8.13 -13.58 -6.96
N ASP A 45 -7.86 -12.99 -5.81
CA ASP A 45 -7.70 -11.55 -5.61
C ASP A 45 -6.23 -11.09 -5.68
N GLY A 46 -5.28 -12.01 -5.47
CA GLY A 46 -3.85 -11.71 -5.34
C GLY A 46 -3.24 -10.87 -6.48
N LEU A 47 -3.58 -11.13 -7.74
CA LEU A 47 -3.03 -10.37 -8.88
C LEU A 47 -3.50 -8.91 -8.83
N ILE A 48 -4.81 -8.69 -8.69
CA ILE A 48 -5.39 -7.35 -8.68
C ILE A 48 -4.88 -6.56 -7.47
N LEU A 49 -4.86 -7.16 -6.28
CA LEU A 49 -4.32 -6.52 -5.07
C LEU A 49 -2.84 -6.15 -5.24
N THR A 50 -2.05 -7.00 -5.89
CA THR A 50 -0.64 -6.71 -6.17
C THR A 50 -0.49 -5.49 -7.10
N VAL A 51 -1.30 -5.41 -8.16
CA VAL A 51 -1.29 -4.25 -9.07
C VAL A 51 -1.66 -2.97 -8.33
N LEU A 52 -2.71 -3.01 -7.51
CA LEU A 52 -3.10 -1.87 -6.68
C LEU A 52 -2.00 -1.44 -5.70
N THR A 53 -1.29 -2.41 -5.10
CA THR A 53 -0.15 -2.14 -4.23
C THR A 53 0.97 -1.44 -5.01
N ILE A 54 1.33 -1.94 -6.20
CA ILE A 54 2.35 -1.29 -7.04
C ILE A 54 1.95 0.15 -7.37
N ILE A 55 0.71 0.40 -7.75
CA ILE A 55 0.22 1.76 -8.05
C ILE A 55 0.36 2.66 -6.81
N MET A 56 -0.02 2.19 -5.62
CA MET A 56 0.15 2.94 -4.37
C MET A 56 1.63 3.30 -4.13
N ILE A 57 2.54 2.34 -4.29
CA ILE A 57 3.97 2.56 -4.12
C ILE A 57 4.53 3.55 -5.15
N VAL A 58 4.12 3.43 -6.43
CA VAL A 58 4.48 4.39 -7.50
C VAL A 58 4.07 5.80 -7.10
N LEU A 59 2.85 5.99 -6.60
CA LEU A 59 2.34 7.31 -6.21
C LEU A 59 3.12 7.91 -5.04
N LEU A 60 3.40 7.12 -4.00
CA LEU A 60 4.19 7.57 -2.85
C LEU A 60 5.63 7.94 -3.26
N ILE A 61 6.27 7.12 -4.08
CA ILE A 61 7.67 7.35 -4.48
C ILE A 61 7.81 8.55 -5.41
N ASN A 62 6.86 8.74 -6.33
CA ASN A 62 6.83 9.94 -7.17
C ASN A 62 6.60 11.21 -6.34
N TYR A 63 5.75 11.16 -5.31
CA TYR A 63 5.50 12.28 -4.41
C TYR A 63 6.79 12.73 -3.68
N PHE A 64 7.59 11.78 -3.18
CA PHE A 64 8.86 12.05 -2.50
C PHE A 64 10.08 12.13 -3.44
N ASN A 65 9.86 12.14 -4.76
CA ASN A 65 10.93 12.28 -5.74
C ASN A 65 12.01 11.17 -5.61
N GLY A 66 11.60 9.95 -5.26
CA GLY A 66 12.48 8.80 -5.07
C GLY A 66 13.19 8.35 -6.35
N THR A 67 14.32 7.68 -6.21
CA THR A 67 15.07 7.13 -7.36
C THR A 67 14.47 5.80 -7.80
N THR A 68 14.76 5.38 -9.03
CA THR A 68 14.32 4.09 -9.60
C THR A 68 14.75 2.89 -8.76
N ASP A 69 15.93 2.95 -8.12
CA ASP A 69 16.39 1.88 -7.21
C ASP A 69 15.50 1.78 -5.97
N VAL A 70 15.12 2.92 -5.39
CA VAL A 70 14.20 2.98 -4.24
C VAL A 70 12.82 2.48 -4.66
N PHE A 71 12.38 2.83 -5.87
CA PHE A 71 11.16 2.30 -6.47
C PHE A 71 11.18 0.77 -6.54
N LEU A 72 12.22 0.20 -7.13
CA LEU A 72 12.33 -1.24 -7.31
C LEU A 72 12.39 -1.95 -5.96
N SER A 73 13.27 -1.53 -5.05
CA SER A 73 13.44 -2.18 -3.75
C SER A 73 12.17 -2.12 -2.90
N LEU A 74 11.51 -0.96 -2.82
CA LEU A 74 10.29 -0.81 -2.03
C LEU A 74 9.10 -1.55 -2.66
N SER A 75 8.99 -1.56 -3.99
CA SER A 75 7.90 -2.27 -4.66
C SER A 75 8.04 -3.78 -4.49
N VAL A 76 9.23 -4.34 -4.68
CA VAL A 76 9.49 -5.78 -4.48
C VAL A 76 9.25 -6.18 -3.03
N LEU A 77 9.80 -5.42 -2.08
CA LEU A 77 9.60 -5.67 -0.66
C LEU A 77 8.11 -5.58 -0.28
N SER A 78 7.40 -4.61 -0.85
CA SER A 78 5.96 -4.42 -0.63
C SER A 78 5.14 -5.58 -1.18
N CYS A 79 5.44 -6.07 -2.38
CA CYS A 79 4.73 -7.22 -2.94
C CYS A 79 4.99 -8.50 -2.13
N LEU A 80 6.24 -8.75 -1.72
CA LEU A 80 6.58 -9.93 -0.93
C LEU A 80 5.94 -9.88 0.47
N ALA A 81 6.07 -8.74 1.15
CA ALA A 81 5.46 -8.53 2.46
C ALA A 81 3.93 -8.56 2.36
N GLY A 82 3.36 -7.93 1.34
CA GLY A 82 1.92 -7.87 1.11
C GLY A 82 1.31 -9.26 0.91
N PHE A 83 1.94 -10.08 0.07
CA PHE A 83 1.48 -11.45 -0.17
C PHE A 83 1.65 -12.33 1.07
N TYR A 84 2.82 -12.30 1.71
CA TYR A 84 3.10 -13.16 2.86
C TYR A 84 2.27 -12.76 4.09
N LEU A 85 2.21 -11.46 4.42
CA LEU A 85 1.40 -10.96 5.53
C LEU A 85 -0.09 -11.07 5.23
N GLY A 86 -0.51 -10.89 3.98
CA GLY A 86 -1.91 -11.05 3.57
C GLY A 86 -2.38 -12.49 3.76
N THR A 87 -1.61 -13.47 3.27
CA THR A 87 -1.96 -14.90 3.36
C THR A 87 -1.78 -15.47 4.77
N ALA A 88 -0.63 -15.22 5.40
CA ALA A 88 -0.38 -15.67 6.77
C ALA A 88 -1.29 -14.96 7.78
N GLY A 89 -1.50 -13.66 7.61
CA GLY A 89 -2.41 -12.87 8.45
C GLY A 89 -3.86 -13.30 8.30
N ALA A 90 -4.35 -13.52 7.08
CA ALA A 90 -5.70 -14.03 6.86
C ALA A 90 -5.91 -15.41 7.50
N LYS A 91 -4.89 -16.29 7.49
CA LYS A 91 -4.94 -17.58 8.18
C LYS A 91 -5.06 -17.43 9.69
N LEU A 92 -4.23 -16.59 10.31
CA LEU A 92 -4.27 -16.32 11.76
C LEU A 92 -5.59 -15.68 12.21
N ILE A 93 -6.12 -14.74 11.42
CA ILE A 93 -7.41 -14.09 11.71
C ILE A 93 -8.57 -15.08 11.45
N GLY A 94 -8.41 -15.96 10.45
CA GLY A 94 -9.36 -17.02 10.10
C GLY A 94 -9.67 -17.97 11.24
N GLU A 95 -8.66 -18.29 12.05
CA GLU A 95 -8.80 -19.14 13.25
C GLU A 95 -9.72 -18.51 14.32
N VAL A 96 -9.95 -17.19 14.27
CA VAL A 96 -10.79 -16.46 15.24
C VAL A 96 -12.18 -16.14 14.69
N ILE A 97 -12.29 -15.73 13.43
CA ILE A 97 -13.53 -15.16 12.86
C ILE A 97 -14.37 -16.21 12.11
N GLY A 98 -13.78 -17.29 11.60
CA GLY A 98 -14.50 -18.37 10.91
C GLY A 98 -15.13 -18.02 9.55
N ASN A 99 -15.05 -16.76 9.09
CA ASN A 99 -15.52 -16.33 7.78
C ASN A 99 -14.33 -15.94 6.87
N ASN A 100 -14.04 -16.80 5.89
CA ASN A 100 -12.90 -16.65 4.98
C ASN A 100 -12.89 -15.36 4.17
N VAL A 101 -14.05 -14.82 3.78
CA VAL A 101 -14.08 -13.58 2.98
C VAL A 101 -13.75 -12.39 3.89
N LEU A 102 -14.38 -12.33 5.06
CA LEU A 102 -14.18 -11.22 5.99
C LEU A 102 -12.75 -11.17 6.53
N THR A 103 -12.15 -12.33 6.80
CA THR A 103 -10.75 -12.41 7.27
C THR A 103 -9.76 -11.93 6.23
N HIS A 104 -9.95 -12.28 4.96
CA HIS A 104 -9.12 -11.79 3.86
C HIS A 104 -9.26 -10.28 3.66
N VAL A 105 -10.48 -9.74 3.77
CA VAL A 105 -10.72 -8.28 3.66
C VAL A 105 -10.02 -7.53 4.80
N ILE A 106 -10.17 -8.00 6.05
CA ILE A 106 -9.52 -7.38 7.21
C ILE A 106 -8.00 -7.46 7.09
N ALA A 107 -7.45 -8.63 6.76
CA ALA A 107 -6.01 -8.81 6.57
C ALA A 107 -5.48 -7.86 5.48
N THR A 108 -6.20 -7.74 4.37
CA THR A 108 -5.83 -6.86 3.27
C THR A 108 -5.77 -5.40 3.71
N VAL A 109 -6.81 -4.90 4.41
CA VAL A 109 -6.81 -3.52 4.92
C VAL A 109 -5.62 -3.26 5.84
N LEU A 110 -5.39 -4.13 6.82
CA LEU A 110 -4.29 -3.99 7.77
C LEU A 110 -2.93 -3.99 7.07
N VAL A 111 -2.73 -4.90 6.13
CA VAL A 111 -1.49 -5.00 5.36
C VAL A 111 -1.28 -3.75 4.52
N THR A 112 -2.29 -3.27 3.79
CA THR A 112 -2.18 -2.04 2.99
C THR A 112 -1.80 -0.84 3.83
N GLU A 113 -2.41 -0.68 5.01
CA GLU A 113 -2.07 0.43 5.91
C GLU A 113 -0.64 0.32 6.42
N ILE A 114 -0.26 -0.82 7.01
CA ILE A 114 1.10 -1.05 7.53
C ILE A 114 2.15 -0.77 6.45
N LEU A 115 1.93 -1.28 5.25
CA LEU A 115 2.88 -1.15 4.15
C LEU A 115 3.02 0.29 3.66
N GLY A 116 1.89 0.98 3.50
CA GLY A 116 1.87 2.40 3.14
C GLY A 116 2.62 3.26 4.14
N TRP A 117 2.40 3.04 5.44
CA TRP A 117 3.08 3.77 6.52
C TRP A 117 4.58 3.47 6.56
N LEU A 118 4.99 2.21 6.39
CA LEU A 118 6.41 1.82 6.33
C LEU A 118 7.13 2.52 5.18
N VAL A 119 6.52 2.54 3.99
CA VAL A 119 7.08 3.20 2.81
C VAL A 119 7.24 4.70 3.04
N PHE A 120 6.23 5.35 3.62
CA PHE A 120 6.31 6.76 4.00
C PHE A 120 7.47 7.04 4.97
N LEU A 121 7.62 6.24 6.03
CA LEU A 121 8.69 6.42 7.01
C LEU A 121 10.08 6.30 6.38
N ILE A 122 10.26 5.31 5.49
CA ILE A 122 11.53 5.11 4.78
C ILE A 122 11.84 6.30 3.86
N LEU A 123 10.87 6.74 3.06
CA LEU A 123 11.04 7.85 2.12
C LEU A 123 11.32 9.18 2.85
N ARG A 124 10.60 9.44 3.94
CA ARG A 124 10.81 10.64 4.76
C ARG A 124 12.16 10.66 5.45
N LYS A 125 12.62 9.52 5.99
CA LYS A 125 13.96 9.42 6.60
C LYS A 125 15.06 9.74 5.59
N ARG A 126 14.93 9.26 4.35
CA ARG A 126 15.87 9.56 3.25
C ARG A 126 15.94 11.06 2.95
N MET A 127 14.81 11.75 2.92
CA MET A 127 14.76 13.20 2.71
C MET A 127 15.45 13.99 3.83
N SER A 128 15.36 13.51 5.08
CA SER A 128 16.03 14.14 6.22
C SER A 128 17.56 13.98 6.21
N ILE A 129 18.09 12.90 5.62
CA ILE A 129 19.54 12.63 5.56
C ILE A 129 20.22 13.45 4.44
N LYS A 130 19.47 13.84 3.40
CA LYS A 130 19.98 14.64 2.28
C LYS A 130 20.04 16.15 2.54
N LYS A 131 19.58 16.62 3.70
CA LYS A 131 19.61 18.04 4.11
C LYS A 131 20.83 18.30 4.97
#